data_AF-A0A4Q2YMH8-F1
#
_entry.id   AF-A0A4Q2YMH8-F1
#
_cell.length_a   1.000
_cell.length_b   1.000
_cell.length_c   1.000
_cell.angle_alpha   90.00
_cell.angle_beta   90.00
_cell.angle_gamma   90.00
#
_symmetry.space_group_name_H-M   'P 1'
#
loop_
_entity.id
_entity.type
_entity.pdbx_description
1 polymer ?
#
loop_
_entity_poly.entity_id
_entity_poly.type
_entity_poly.pdbx_seq_one_letter_code
_entity_poly.pdbx_strand_id
1 'polypeptide(L)'
;MKTTVITQLALVAMVAPAFPQAPAPDTYESGIMLQASALLPPASLLGTSYRVRDQVPTDGYMAHFTIDTDYGTFTAIGVPQARQRIIEAEAIRKLVETSKGDLFAEGLKRSIEQPIDAVKNIVKNPVDSLKAAPSTVGHFFQKAGSAIGRAGGRMKDRVEENQADPEAVTDADVAKEAGMGIGAMAKNAAGYDKAKLD
;
A
#
# COMPACT_ATOMS: atom_id res chain seq x y z
N MET A 1 7.45 47.51 52.68
CA MET A 1 8.86 47.89 52.39
C MET A 1 9.61 46.58 52.14
N LYS A 2 9.66 46.08 50.90
CA LYS A 2 10.72 46.25 49.89
C LYS A 2 12.14 46.03 50.44
N THR A 3 12.66 44.80 50.29
CA THR A 3 14.09 44.57 49.97
C THR A 3 14.30 43.18 49.33
N THR A 4 14.35 43.21 48.00
CA THR A 4 15.30 42.56 47.08
C THR A 4 16.00 41.25 47.49
N VAL A 5 15.71 40.17 46.77
CA VAL A 5 16.59 38.98 46.65
C VAL A 5 16.94 38.79 45.17
N ILE A 6 18.23 38.86 44.85
CA ILE A 6 18.81 38.64 43.52
C ILE A 6 19.59 37.31 43.58
N THR A 7 19.64 36.62 42.44
CA THR A 7 20.66 35.62 42.02
C THR A 7 20.55 34.23 42.68
N GLN A 8 20.62 33.10 41.98
CA GLN A 8 21.28 32.76 40.70
C GLN A 8 20.45 31.75 39.89
N LEU A 9 20.32 31.99 38.58
CA LEU A 9 19.83 31.00 37.61
C LEU A 9 21.03 30.16 37.16
N ALA A 10 21.19 28.97 37.72
CA ALA A 10 22.19 28.00 37.25
C ALA A 10 21.68 27.32 35.97
N LEU A 11 22.19 27.77 34.82
CA LEU A 11 22.03 27.10 33.54
C LEU A 11 22.94 25.85 33.53
N VAL A 12 22.36 24.69 33.82
CA VAL A 12 23.04 23.40 33.61
C VAL A 12 23.03 23.13 32.11
N ALA A 13 24.16 23.37 31.45
CA ALA A 13 24.39 22.94 30.08
C ALA A 13 24.48 21.40 30.08
N MET A 14 23.44 20.72 29.58
CA MET A 14 23.54 19.31 29.23
C MET A 14 24.54 19.17 28.07
N VAL A 15 25.78 18.79 28.41
CA VAL A 15 26.72 18.25 27.43
C VAL A 15 26.21 16.86 27.06
N ALA A 16 25.50 16.76 25.93
CA ALA A 16 25.21 15.47 25.34
C ALA A 16 26.55 14.82 24.94
N PRO A 17 26.82 13.55 25.32
CA PRO A 17 27.97 12.85 24.79
C PRO A 17 27.78 12.73 23.27
N ALA A 18 28.68 13.35 22.51
CA ALA A 18 28.81 13.07 21.10
C ALA A 18 29.33 11.65 20.97
N PHE A 19 28.42 10.68 20.84
CA PHE A 19 28.79 9.35 20.39
C PHE A 19 29.48 9.52 19.02
N PRO A 20 30.72 9.02 18.84
CA PRO A 20 31.33 9.01 17.53
C PRO A 20 30.36 8.31 16.57
N GLN A 21 29.80 9.06 15.64
CA GLN A 21 29.10 8.51 14.49
C GLN A 21 30.15 7.67 13.77
N ALA A 22 29.98 6.34 13.80
CA ALA A 22 30.79 5.47 12.95
C ALA A 22 30.65 6.00 11.51
N PRO A 23 31.74 6.21 10.77
CA PRO A 23 31.65 6.60 9.37
C PRO A 23 30.78 5.55 8.66
N ALA A 24 29.76 6.02 7.94
CA ALA A 24 29.00 5.15 7.07
C ALA A 24 29.98 4.43 6.13
N PRO A 25 29.84 3.12 5.89
CA PRO A 25 30.73 2.42 4.99
C PRO A 25 30.63 3.06 3.59
N ASP A 26 31.74 3.58 3.08
CA ASP A 26 31.80 4.37 1.84
C ASP A 26 31.78 3.54 0.54
N THR A 27 31.47 2.24 0.61
CA THR A 27 31.46 1.38 -0.57
C THR A 27 30.35 0.33 -0.46
N TYR A 28 29.17 0.68 -0.97
CA TYR A 28 28.20 -0.31 -1.40
C TYR A 28 28.59 -0.80 -2.80
N GLU A 29 28.26 -2.05 -3.14
CA GLU A 29 28.40 -2.50 -4.52
C GLU A 29 27.53 -1.64 -5.43
N SER A 30 28.15 -0.97 -6.40
CA SER A 30 27.44 -0.12 -7.34
C SER A 30 26.78 -0.98 -8.41
N GLY A 31 25.49 -0.74 -8.64
CA GLY A 31 24.75 -1.31 -9.76
C GLY A 31 25.40 -1.03 -11.12
N ILE A 32 25.31 -2.01 -12.02
CA ILE A 32 25.67 -1.86 -13.43
C ILE A 32 24.41 -1.91 -14.28
N MET A 33 24.49 -1.35 -15.49
CA MET A 33 23.40 -1.45 -16.46
C MET A 33 23.65 -2.67 -17.36
N LEU A 34 22.74 -3.64 -17.32
CA LEU A 34 22.77 -4.83 -18.17
C LEU A 34 21.82 -4.68 -19.35
N GLN A 35 22.04 -5.50 -20.38
CA GLN A 35 21.15 -5.62 -21.53
C GLN A 35 20.18 -6.79 -21.31
N ALA A 36 18.89 -6.56 -21.56
CA ALA A 36 17.86 -7.59 -21.41
C ALA A 36 18.14 -8.82 -22.29
N SER A 37 18.68 -8.61 -23.50
CA SER A 37 19.06 -9.69 -24.42
C SER A 37 20.19 -10.58 -23.91
N ALA A 38 20.97 -10.13 -22.92
CA ALA A 38 21.99 -10.95 -22.28
C ALA A 38 21.42 -11.86 -21.17
N LEU A 39 20.23 -11.54 -20.65
CA LEU A 39 19.62 -12.23 -19.51
C LEU A 39 18.39 -13.07 -19.89
N LEU A 40 17.69 -12.70 -20.96
CA LEU A 40 16.48 -13.34 -21.42
C LEU A 40 16.63 -13.86 -22.86
N PRO A 41 15.96 -14.98 -23.21
CA PRO A 41 15.90 -15.44 -24.59
C PRO A 41 15.27 -14.37 -25.50
N PRO A 42 15.69 -14.24 -26.78
CA PRO A 42 15.15 -13.26 -27.71
C PRO A 42 13.61 -13.30 -27.84
N ALA A 43 13.04 -14.51 -27.78
CA ALA A 43 11.59 -14.73 -27.84
C ALA A 43 10.80 -14.16 -26.65
N SER A 44 11.49 -13.80 -25.55
CA SER A 44 10.89 -13.23 -24.34
C SER A 44 11.05 -11.71 -24.24
N LEU A 45 11.71 -11.07 -25.21
CA LEU A 45 11.94 -9.61 -25.18
C LEU A 45 10.75 -8.81 -25.72
N LEU A 46 9.97 -9.42 -26.62
CA LEU A 46 8.83 -8.80 -27.27
C LEU A 46 7.73 -9.84 -27.47
N GLY A 47 6.53 -9.51 -27.02
CA GLY A 47 5.31 -10.26 -27.30
C GLY A 47 4.23 -9.37 -27.90
N THR A 48 3.02 -9.91 -28.03
CA THR A 48 1.91 -9.18 -28.67
C THR A 48 1.43 -8.01 -27.82
N SER A 49 1.42 -8.17 -26.49
CA SER A 49 0.92 -7.16 -25.54
C SER A 49 1.98 -6.63 -24.57
N TYR A 50 3.26 -6.96 -24.80
CA TYR A 50 4.34 -6.55 -23.92
C TYR A 50 5.68 -6.35 -24.65
N ARG A 51 6.54 -5.50 -24.06
CA ARG A 51 7.93 -5.30 -24.45
C ARG A 51 8.80 -5.18 -23.19
N VAL A 52 9.86 -5.96 -23.12
CA VAL A 52 10.89 -5.82 -22.08
C VAL A 52 11.82 -4.67 -22.47
N ARG A 53 12.09 -3.75 -21.54
CA ARG A 53 13.05 -2.67 -21.77
C ARG A 53 14.46 -3.26 -21.87
N ASP A 54 15.26 -2.72 -22.78
CA ASP A 54 16.61 -3.22 -23.03
C ASP A 54 17.56 -2.93 -21.87
N GLN A 55 17.41 -1.77 -21.24
CA GLN A 55 18.21 -1.34 -20.09
C GLN A 55 17.69 -1.97 -18.80
N VAL A 56 18.53 -2.81 -18.18
CA VAL A 56 18.21 -3.55 -16.95
C VAL A 56 19.21 -3.14 -15.85
N PRO A 57 18.87 -2.15 -15.00
CA PRO A 57 19.75 -1.75 -13.92
C PRO A 57 19.89 -2.88 -12.89
N THR A 58 21.08 -3.07 -12.35
CA THR A 58 21.30 -3.92 -11.19
C THR A 58 21.51 -3.07 -9.94
N ASP A 59 21.34 -3.66 -8.76
CA ASP A 59 21.65 -3.04 -7.45
C ASP A 59 22.93 -3.63 -6.82
N GLY A 60 23.81 -4.18 -7.66
CA GLY A 60 24.99 -4.95 -7.22
C GLY A 60 24.70 -6.44 -7.04
N TYR A 61 23.43 -6.82 -6.83
CA TYR A 61 23.05 -8.21 -6.62
C TYR A 61 22.05 -8.70 -7.67
N MET A 62 20.89 -8.06 -7.78
CA MET A 62 19.79 -8.47 -8.65
C MET A 62 19.57 -7.52 -9.82
N ALA A 63 19.14 -8.08 -10.95
CA ALA A 63 18.74 -7.33 -12.14
C ALA A 63 17.27 -6.88 -12.03
N HIS A 64 16.98 -5.60 -12.25
CA HIS A 64 15.65 -5.02 -12.15
C HIS A 64 15.07 -4.79 -13.54
N PHE A 65 14.14 -5.66 -13.94
CA PHE A 65 13.46 -5.59 -15.22
C PHE A 65 12.28 -4.65 -15.17
N THR A 66 12.09 -3.92 -16.25
CA THR A 66 10.88 -3.15 -16.53
C THR A 66 10.25 -3.67 -17.81
N ILE A 67 8.97 -4.02 -17.74
CA ILE A 67 8.21 -4.61 -18.84
C ILE A 67 7.04 -3.67 -19.11
N ASP A 68 7.03 -3.06 -20.28
CA ASP A 68 5.94 -2.22 -20.73
C ASP A 68 4.87 -3.11 -21.34
N THR A 69 3.63 -3.01 -20.84
CA THR A 69 2.48 -3.77 -21.35
C THR A 69 1.34 -2.84 -21.68
N ASP A 70 0.39 -3.30 -22.50
CA ASP A 70 -0.86 -2.56 -22.77
C ASP A 70 -1.71 -2.35 -21.50
N TYR A 71 -1.40 -3.08 -20.43
CA TYR A 71 -2.10 -3.07 -19.15
C TYR A 71 -1.34 -2.33 -18.04
N GLY A 72 -0.27 -1.61 -18.40
CA GLY A 72 0.59 -0.88 -17.48
C GLY A 72 2.02 -1.43 -17.43
N THR A 73 2.88 -0.80 -16.62
CA THR A 73 4.28 -1.22 -16.49
C THR A 73 4.44 -2.22 -15.37
N PHE A 74 5.02 -3.39 -15.67
CA PHE A 74 5.37 -4.39 -14.68
C PHE A 74 6.85 -4.30 -14.33
N THR A 75 7.14 -4.40 -13.04
CA THR A 75 8.51 -4.50 -12.52
C THR A 75 8.79 -5.91 -12.03
N ALA A 76 10.04 -6.36 -12.21
CA ALA A 76 10.47 -7.67 -11.77
C ALA A 76 11.93 -7.67 -11.34
N ILE A 77 12.21 -8.39 -10.25
CA ILE A 77 13.54 -8.56 -9.69
C ILE A 77 14.05 -9.95 -10.10
N GLY A 78 15.08 -9.95 -10.93
CA GLY A 78 15.71 -11.15 -11.47
C GLY A 78 14.94 -11.81 -12.62
N VAL A 79 15.64 -12.72 -13.28
CA VAL A 79 15.13 -13.47 -14.45
C VAL A 79 13.87 -14.32 -14.13
N PRO A 80 13.77 -15.03 -12.99
CA PRO A 80 12.59 -15.84 -12.70
C PRO A 80 11.31 -15.00 -12.60
N GLN A 81 11.36 -13.88 -11.89
CA GLN A 81 10.21 -12.99 -11.76
C GLN A 81 9.89 -12.32 -13.10
N ALA A 82 10.89 -11.94 -13.90
CA ALA A 82 10.67 -11.37 -15.22
C ALA A 82 9.90 -12.35 -16.14
N ARG A 83 10.29 -13.63 -16.15
CA ARG A 83 9.56 -14.68 -16.89
C ARG A 83 8.13 -14.85 -16.41
N GLN A 84 7.91 -14.80 -15.10
CA GLN A 84 6.57 -14.87 -14.53
C GLN A 84 5.71 -13.68 -14.98
N ARG A 85 6.24 -12.44 -14.92
CA ARG A 85 5.53 -11.23 -15.39
C ARG A 85 5.19 -11.29 -16.88
N ILE A 86 6.06 -11.88 -17.69
CA ILE A 86 5.79 -12.09 -19.12
C ILE A 86 4.61 -13.05 -19.32
N ILE A 87 4.59 -14.16 -18.58
CA ILE A 87 3.47 -15.11 -18.63
C ILE A 87 2.16 -14.45 -18.17
N GLU A 88 2.23 -13.63 -17.12
CA GLU A 88 1.09 -12.87 -16.61
C GLU A 88 0.56 -11.86 -17.65
N ALA A 89 1.44 -11.13 -18.35
CA ALA A 89 1.05 -10.18 -19.39
C ALA A 89 0.28 -10.88 -20.54
N GLU A 90 0.75 -12.05 -20.98
CA GLU A 90 0.05 -12.86 -21.98
C GLU A 90 -1.26 -13.47 -21.46
N ALA A 91 -1.31 -13.83 -20.18
CA ALA A 91 -2.53 -14.34 -19.56
C ALA A 91 -3.60 -13.25 -19.45
N ILE A 92 -3.23 -12.02 -19.07
CA ILE A 92 -4.13 -10.86 -19.04
C ILE A 92 -4.64 -10.57 -20.45
N ARG A 93 -3.77 -10.61 -21.46
CA ARG A 93 -4.19 -10.45 -22.86
C ARG A 93 -5.28 -11.44 -23.24
N LYS A 94 -5.05 -12.73 -23.02
CA LYS A 94 -6.05 -13.78 -23.31
C LYS A 94 -7.34 -13.60 -22.52
N LEU A 95 -7.22 -13.18 -21.26
CA LEU A 95 -8.38 -12.89 -20.41
C LEU A 95 -9.20 -11.72 -20.98
N VAL A 96 -8.54 -10.65 -21.43
CA VAL A 96 -9.18 -9.49 -22.04
C VAL A 96 -9.84 -9.87 -23.37
N GLU A 97 -9.16 -10.65 -24.22
CA GLU A 97 -9.71 -11.15 -25.50
C GLU A 97 -10.94 -12.03 -25.31
N THR A 98 -10.97 -12.84 -24.24
CA THR A 98 -12.05 -13.80 -23.98
C THR A 98 -13.19 -13.20 -23.17
N SER A 99 -12.92 -12.18 -22.34
CA SER A 99 -13.95 -11.46 -21.57
C SER A 99 -14.82 -10.62 -22.50
N LYS A 100 -15.95 -11.20 -22.92
CA LYS A 100 -16.97 -10.60 -23.82
C LYS A 100 -17.79 -9.45 -23.20
N GLY A 101 -17.21 -8.60 -22.38
CA GLY A 101 -17.92 -7.47 -21.76
C GLY A 101 -17.15 -6.18 -21.90
N ASP A 102 -17.71 -5.19 -22.60
CA ASP A 102 -17.16 -3.83 -22.70
C ASP A 102 -16.85 -3.24 -21.31
N LEU A 103 -17.61 -3.64 -20.30
CA LEU A 103 -17.39 -3.26 -18.90
C LEU A 103 -16.07 -3.76 -18.32
N PHE A 104 -15.58 -4.94 -18.71
CA PHE A 104 -14.29 -5.47 -18.24
C PHE A 104 -13.13 -4.76 -18.91
N ALA A 105 -13.23 -4.53 -20.23
CA ALA A 105 -12.25 -3.75 -20.98
C ALA A 105 -12.18 -2.29 -20.49
N GLU A 106 -13.33 -1.65 -20.28
CA GLU A 106 -13.42 -0.31 -19.67
C GLU A 106 -12.87 -0.28 -18.24
N GLY A 107 -13.19 -1.29 -17.43
CA GLY A 107 -12.70 -1.40 -16.05
C GLY A 107 -11.16 -1.50 -15.99
N LEU A 108 -10.57 -2.32 -16.86
CA LEU A 108 -9.12 -2.45 -16.97
C LEU A 108 -8.46 -1.17 -17.50
N LYS A 109 -9.07 -0.52 -18.49
CA LYS A 109 -8.57 0.76 -18.99
C LYS A 109 -8.59 1.84 -17.90
N ARG A 110 -9.70 1.97 -17.17
CA ARG A 110 -9.85 2.94 -16.08
C ARG A 110 -8.85 2.70 -14.94
N SER A 111 -8.55 1.44 -14.58
CA SER A 111 -7.60 1.16 -13.51
C SER A 111 -6.17 1.59 -13.83
N ILE A 112 -5.83 1.66 -15.12
CA ILE A 112 -4.52 2.14 -15.61
C ILE A 112 -4.48 3.67 -15.69
N GLU A 113 -5.56 4.32 -16.11
CA GLU A 113 -5.63 5.77 -16.29
C GLU A 113 -5.79 6.54 -14.96
N GLN A 114 -6.55 5.99 -14.00
CA GLN A 114 -6.87 6.65 -12.74
C GLN A 114 -5.65 7.17 -11.94
N PRO A 115 -4.55 6.41 -11.78
CA PRO A 115 -3.36 6.90 -11.08
C PRO A 115 -2.71 8.10 -11.77
N ILE A 116 -2.70 8.14 -13.11
CA ILE A 116 -2.05 9.20 -13.90
C ILE A 116 -2.86 10.49 -13.81
N ASP A 117 -4.18 10.41 -13.88
CA ASP A 117 -5.06 11.57 -13.79
C ASP A 117 -5.13 12.14 -12.37
N ALA A 118 -5.02 11.28 -11.34
CA ALA A 118 -4.93 11.72 -9.95
C ALA A 118 -3.72 12.64 -9.72
N VAL A 119 -2.55 12.29 -10.26
CA VAL A 119 -1.33 13.13 -10.14
C VAL A 119 -1.49 14.46 -10.90
N LYS A 120 -2.06 14.43 -12.11
CA LYS A 120 -2.30 15.66 -12.89
C LYS A 120 -3.27 16.61 -12.21
N ASN A 121 -4.31 16.10 -11.56
CA ASN A 121 -5.33 16.91 -10.87
C ASN A 121 -4.80 17.55 -9.58
N ILE A 122 -3.94 16.85 -8.82
CA ILE A 122 -3.27 17.39 -7.63
C ILE A 122 -2.39 18.60 -8.01
N VAL A 123 -1.65 18.51 -9.11
CA VAL A 123 -0.76 19.59 -9.58
C VAL A 123 -1.57 20.77 -10.13
N LYS A 124 -2.65 20.52 -10.88
CA LYS A 124 -3.43 21.59 -11.51
C LYS A 124 -4.33 22.34 -10.53
N ASN A 125 -4.83 21.68 -9.48
CA ASN A 125 -5.78 22.28 -8.55
C ASN A 125 -5.50 21.85 -7.09
N PRO A 126 -4.44 22.37 -6.44
CA PRO A 126 -4.09 21.97 -5.07
C PRO A 126 -5.14 22.39 -4.04
N VAL A 127 -5.84 23.52 -4.26
CA VAL A 127 -6.85 24.05 -3.33
C VAL A 127 -8.23 23.40 -3.54
N ASP A 128 -8.58 23.03 -4.79
CA ASP A 128 -9.84 22.33 -5.05
C ASP A 128 -9.73 20.82 -4.84
N SER A 129 -8.53 20.20 -4.86
CA SER A 129 -8.35 18.80 -4.48
C SER A 129 -8.77 18.52 -3.03
N LEU A 130 -8.65 19.52 -2.14
CA LEU A 130 -9.15 19.47 -0.76
C LEU A 130 -10.69 19.56 -0.69
N LYS A 131 -11.33 20.24 -1.64
CA LYS A 131 -12.81 20.35 -1.73
C LYS A 131 -13.47 19.24 -2.54
N ALA A 132 -12.74 18.64 -3.46
CA ALA A 132 -13.19 17.61 -4.38
C ALA A 132 -12.86 16.18 -3.90
N ALA A 133 -12.23 16.01 -2.74
CA ALA A 133 -12.23 14.74 -2.04
C ALA A 133 -13.71 14.34 -1.83
N PRO A 134 -14.22 13.33 -2.55
CA PRO A 134 -15.64 13.02 -2.51
C PRO A 134 -16.02 12.68 -1.07
N SER A 135 -17.15 13.20 -0.61
CA SER A 135 -17.75 12.89 0.71
C SER A 135 -17.84 11.38 0.99
N THR A 136 -17.74 10.55 -0.04
CA THR A 136 -17.58 9.09 0.00
C THR A 136 -16.41 8.64 0.89
N VAL A 137 -15.23 9.26 0.82
CA VAL A 137 -14.09 8.86 1.66
C VAL A 137 -14.38 9.16 3.14
N GLY A 138 -15.04 10.29 3.41
CA GLY A 138 -15.52 10.65 4.76
C GLY A 138 -16.51 9.62 5.32
N HIS A 139 -17.45 9.13 4.49
CA HIS A 139 -18.39 8.09 4.92
C HIS A 139 -17.71 6.75 5.23
N PHE A 140 -16.66 6.35 4.50
CA PHE A 140 -15.89 5.15 4.83
C PHE A 140 -15.17 5.29 6.18
N PHE A 141 -14.50 6.41 6.43
CA PHE A 141 -13.83 6.67 7.70
C PHE A 141 -14.80 6.85 8.87
N GLN A 142 -15.94 7.50 8.66
CA GLN A 142 -17.01 7.63 9.66
C GLN A 142 -17.64 6.26 9.97
N LYS A 143 -17.84 5.41 8.96
CA LYS A 143 -18.36 4.05 9.14
C LYS A 143 -17.35 3.18 9.87
N ALA A 144 -16.06 3.25 9.52
CA ALA A 144 -14.98 2.57 10.23
C ALA A 144 -14.87 3.03 11.69
N GLY A 145 -14.85 4.34 11.94
CA GLY A 145 -14.85 4.91 13.30
C GLY A 145 -16.07 4.50 14.11
N SER A 146 -17.26 4.51 13.50
CA SER A 146 -18.49 4.05 14.18
C SER A 146 -18.50 2.54 14.45
N ALA A 147 -17.85 1.73 13.62
CA ALA A 147 -17.70 0.29 13.83
C ALA A 147 -16.74 0.00 14.97
N ILE A 148 -15.62 0.73 15.04
CA ILE A 148 -14.66 0.66 16.15
C ILE A 148 -15.32 1.12 17.45
N GLY A 149 -16.05 2.24 17.44
CA GLY A 149 -16.77 2.74 18.62
C GLY A 149 -17.81 1.75 19.14
N ARG A 150 -18.56 1.07 18.26
CA ARG A 150 -19.51 0.01 18.66
C ARG A 150 -18.81 -1.24 19.16
N ALA A 151 -17.69 -1.64 18.57
CA ALA A 151 -16.90 -2.78 19.04
C ALA A 151 -16.33 -2.50 20.44
N GLY A 152 -15.74 -1.32 20.65
CA GLY A 152 -15.26 -0.87 21.96
C GLY A 152 -16.38 -0.82 23.00
N GLY A 153 -17.57 -0.31 22.64
CA GLY A 153 -18.76 -0.35 23.49
C GLY A 153 -19.16 -1.77 23.91
N ARG A 154 -19.23 -2.72 22.96
CA ARG A 154 -19.56 -4.12 23.26
C ARG A 154 -18.51 -4.85 24.11
N MET A 155 -17.22 -4.49 23.94
CA MET A 155 -16.17 -4.98 24.83
C MET A 155 -16.35 -4.44 26.23
N LYS A 156 -16.59 -3.13 26.36
CA LYS A 156 -16.80 -2.49 27.65
C LYS A 156 -17.99 -3.11 28.39
N ASP A 157 -19.10 -3.32 27.69
CA ASP A 157 -20.31 -3.94 28.25
C ASP A 157 -20.06 -5.39 28.68
N ARG A 158 -19.31 -6.20 27.89
CA ARG A 158 -18.94 -7.59 28.27
C ARG A 158 -17.98 -7.65 29.46
N VAL A 159 -17.12 -6.66 29.60
CA VAL A 159 -16.12 -6.58 30.68
C VAL A 159 -16.77 -6.12 31.98
N GLU A 160 -17.68 -5.14 31.91
CA GLU A 160 -18.55 -4.74 33.01
C GLU A 160 -19.48 -5.88 33.46
N GLU A 161 -20.01 -6.68 32.53
CA GLU A 161 -20.88 -7.84 32.83
C GLU A 161 -20.12 -9.04 33.43
N ASN A 162 -18.89 -9.33 32.97
CA ASN A 162 -18.11 -10.48 33.43
C ASN A 162 -17.13 -10.17 34.58
N GLN A 163 -17.16 -8.97 35.17
CA GLN A 163 -16.18 -8.49 36.17
C GLN A 163 -14.72 -8.75 35.74
N ALA A 164 -14.45 -8.63 34.45
CA ALA A 164 -13.08 -8.67 33.94
C ALA A 164 -12.42 -7.30 34.14
N ASP A 165 -11.10 -7.29 34.31
CA ASP A 165 -10.34 -6.07 34.57
C ASP A 165 -10.44 -5.10 33.37
N PRO A 166 -10.97 -3.87 33.54
CA PRO A 166 -11.22 -2.94 32.43
C PRO A 166 -9.96 -2.51 31.67
N GLU A 167 -8.78 -2.66 32.25
CA GLU A 167 -7.49 -2.37 31.59
C GLU A 167 -6.98 -3.50 30.68
N ALA A 168 -7.62 -4.69 30.70
CA ALA A 168 -7.21 -5.82 29.86
C ALA A 168 -7.73 -5.75 28.41
N VAL A 169 -8.60 -4.77 28.08
CA VAL A 169 -9.10 -4.58 26.71
C VAL A 169 -8.08 -3.79 25.91
N THR A 170 -7.37 -4.46 25.02
CA THR A 170 -6.37 -3.82 24.16
C THR A 170 -6.99 -3.33 22.85
N ASP A 171 -6.34 -2.34 22.21
CA ASP A 171 -6.71 -1.87 20.87
C ASP A 171 -6.73 -3.00 19.83
N ALA A 172 -5.90 -4.04 20.03
CA ALA A 172 -5.86 -5.22 19.20
C ALA A 172 -7.13 -6.06 19.32
N ASP A 173 -7.73 -6.14 20.51
CA ASP A 173 -8.99 -6.85 20.73
C ASP A 173 -10.15 -6.12 20.06
N VAL A 174 -10.20 -4.78 20.22
CA VAL A 174 -11.20 -3.93 19.55
C VAL A 174 -11.10 -4.04 18.02
N ALA A 175 -9.87 -4.02 17.48
CA ALA A 175 -9.62 -4.19 16.05
C ALA A 175 -10.04 -5.59 15.55
N LYS A 176 -9.80 -6.64 16.34
CA LYS A 176 -10.18 -8.02 16.02
C LYS A 176 -11.70 -8.19 15.96
N GLU A 177 -12.45 -7.68 16.93
CA GLU A 177 -13.91 -7.73 16.94
C GLU A 177 -14.53 -6.87 15.83
N ALA A 178 -13.97 -5.69 15.56
CA ALA A 178 -14.37 -4.87 14.42
C ALA A 178 -14.15 -5.62 13.09
N GLY A 179 -12.99 -6.27 12.93
CA GLY A 179 -12.65 -7.09 11.76
C GLY A 179 -13.58 -8.30 11.59
N MET A 180 -13.96 -8.97 12.68
CA MET A 180 -14.93 -10.06 12.67
C MET A 180 -16.33 -9.60 12.23
N GLY A 181 -16.79 -8.44 12.72
CA GLY A 181 -18.07 -7.85 12.33
C GLY A 181 -18.12 -7.44 10.86
N ILE A 182 -17.02 -6.85 10.34
CA ILE A 182 -16.89 -6.49 8.93
C ILE A 182 -16.83 -7.75 8.05
N GLY A 183 -16.09 -8.78 8.47
CA GLY A 183 -16.02 -10.06 7.77
C GLY A 183 -17.37 -10.78 7.70
N ALA A 184 -18.17 -10.75 8.77
CA ALA A 184 -19.52 -11.31 8.77
C ALA A 184 -20.48 -10.54 7.84
N MET A 185 -20.40 -9.21 7.82
CA MET A 185 -21.19 -8.39 6.88
C MET A 185 -20.79 -8.63 5.42
N ALA A 186 -19.49 -8.77 5.13
CA ALA A 186 -19.00 -9.08 3.79
C ALA A 186 -19.47 -10.47 3.33
N LYS A 187 -19.45 -11.48 4.21
CA LYS A 187 -19.98 -12.82 3.91
C LYS A 187 -21.48 -12.81 3.64
N ASN A 188 -22.26 -12.03 4.39
CA ASN A 188 -23.70 -11.91 4.20
C ASN A 188 -24.07 -11.10 2.95
N ALA A 189 -23.34 -10.02 2.65
CA ALA A 189 -23.53 -9.22 1.45
C ALA A 189 -23.13 -9.95 0.16
N ALA A 190 -22.10 -10.81 0.23
CA ALA A 190 -21.69 -11.68 -0.87
C ALA A 190 -22.61 -12.90 -1.07
N GLY A 191 -23.70 -13.02 -0.29
CA GLY A 191 -24.72 -14.06 -0.48
C GLY A 191 -24.27 -15.48 -0.12
N TYR A 192 -23.08 -15.66 0.46
CA TYR A 192 -22.55 -16.98 0.81
C TYR A 192 -23.43 -17.74 1.82
N ASP A 193 -24.20 -17.01 2.63
CA ASP A 193 -25.10 -17.60 3.63
C ASP A 193 -26.37 -18.23 3.00
N LYS A 194 -26.69 -17.88 1.74
CA LYS A 194 -27.81 -18.48 0.99
C LYS A 194 -27.40 -19.67 0.13
N ALA A 195 -26.11 -20.04 0.09
CA ALA A 195 -25.59 -21.10 -0.77
C ALA A 195 -25.51 -22.50 -0.11
N LYS A 196 -26.11 -22.69 1.07
CA LYS A 196 -26.32 -24.01 1.66
C LYS A 196 -27.79 -24.23 1.99
N LEU A 197 -28.51 -24.73 0.99
CA LEU A 197 -29.80 -25.40 1.11
C LEU A 197 -29.95 -26.32 -0.10
N ASP A 198 -29.11 -27.36 -0.11
CA ASP A 198 -29.44 -28.80 -0.18
C ASP A 198 -28.13 -29.62 -0.22
#